data_AF-R6F1J8-F1
#
_entry.id   AF-R6F1J8-F1
#
_cell.length_a   1.000
_cell.length_b   1.000
_cell.length_c   1.000
_cell.angle_alpha   90.00
_cell.angle_beta   90.00
_cell.angle_gamma   90.00
#
_symmetry.space_group_name_H-M   'P 1'
#
loop_
_entity.id
_entity.type
_entity.pdbx_description
1 polymer ?
#
loop_
_entity_poly.entity_id
_entity_poly.type
_entity_poly.pdbx_seq_one_letter_code
_entity_poly.pdbx_strand_id
1 'polypeptide(L)'
;MSSYEYIKGKGNRFTSDNQPANRGRKPKLYTIAKKSYGITLDEFKEVVNYLWQLPKDEVREIAERGDTPIWMANVCRSLYKDTSKGVMNTLRELVQLMFGKELATRVDVTTNGKDIGQRLVFSPTPLTEQDIKEIKEIQHGDEEGGSDTGISEA
;
A
#
# COMPACT_ATOMS: atom_id res chain seq x y z
N MET A 1 46.49 -33.42 2.70
CA MET A 1 45.07 -32.99 2.81
C MET A 1 44.99 -32.02 3.98
N SER A 2 44.78 -30.74 3.68
CA SER A 2 44.80 -29.65 4.66
C SER A 2 43.48 -29.65 5.45
N SER A 3 43.52 -30.06 6.71
CA SER A 3 42.39 -29.96 7.63
C SER A 3 42.36 -28.55 8.19
N TYR A 4 41.33 -27.79 7.81
CA TYR A 4 41.11 -26.41 8.20
C TYR A 4 41.34 -26.15 9.69
N GLU A 5 42.21 -25.18 9.94
CA GLU A 5 42.58 -24.70 11.25
C GLU A 5 41.39 -24.11 12.02
N TYR A 6 41.50 -24.30 13.33
CA TYR A 6 40.56 -23.96 14.36
C TYR A 6 40.37 -22.43 14.47
N ILE A 7 39.13 -21.97 14.31
CA ILE A 7 38.72 -20.68 14.89
C ILE A 7 38.71 -20.87 16.42
N LYS A 8 39.84 -20.52 17.05
CA LYS A 8 39.96 -20.40 18.50
C LYS A 8 39.23 -19.14 18.96
N GLY A 9 38.12 -19.30 19.67
CA GLY A 9 37.47 -18.20 20.38
C GLY A 9 36.01 -18.48 20.70
N LYS A 10 35.77 -19.13 21.86
CA LYS A 10 34.46 -19.53 22.40
C LYS A 10 33.77 -20.62 21.58
N GLY A 11 34.17 -21.85 21.91
CA GLY A 11 33.62 -23.06 21.34
C GLY A 11 32.10 -23.09 21.44
N ASN A 12 31.51 -23.51 20.33
CA ASN A 12 30.25 -24.22 20.20
C ASN A 12 30.04 -24.41 18.68
N ARG A 13 30.57 -25.51 18.11
CA ARG A 13 30.26 -25.88 16.71
C ARG A 13 28.76 -26.02 16.57
N PHE A 14 28.19 -25.53 15.48
CA PHE A 14 26.77 -25.70 15.16
C PHE A 14 26.50 -27.20 14.93
N THR A 15 26.09 -27.90 15.98
CA THR A 15 25.68 -29.31 15.96
C THR A 15 24.19 -29.37 16.27
N SER A 16 23.53 -30.49 15.94
CA SER A 16 22.11 -30.70 16.29
C SER A 16 21.85 -30.46 17.79
N ASP A 17 22.80 -30.86 18.63
CA ASP A 17 22.72 -30.75 20.10
C ASP A 17 23.13 -29.37 20.65
N ASN A 18 23.62 -28.49 19.78
CA ASN A 18 24.13 -27.16 20.12
C ASN A 18 23.49 -26.08 19.26
N GLN A 19 22.23 -26.31 18.92
CA GLN A 19 21.36 -25.29 18.36
C GLN A 19 20.92 -24.35 19.49
N PRO A 20 20.84 -23.03 19.25
CA PRO A 20 20.29 -22.11 20.24
C PRO A 20 18.86 -22.53 20.59
N ALA A 21 18.59 -22.78 21.88
CA ALA A 21 17.26 -23.13 22.37
C ALA A 21 16.25 -22.04 21.95
N ASN A 22 15.47 -22.33 20.90
CA ASN A 22 14.41 -21.49 20.36
C ASN A 22 14.70 -19.98 20.35
N ARG A 23 15.76 -19.54 19.67
CA ARG A 23 15.78 -18.14 19.16
C ARG A 23 15.08 -18.06 17.81
N GLY A 24 13.84 -18.53 17.80
CA GLY A 24 12.94 -18.45 16.64
C GLY A 24 12.48 -17.03 16.36
N ARG A 25 11.94 -16.82 15.16
CA ARG A 25 11.30 -15.57 14.71
C ARG A 25 10.28 -15.11 15.77
N LYS A 26 10.37 -13.85 16.19
CA LYS A 26 9.37 -13.24 17.09
C LYS A 26 7.96 -13.44 16.50
N PRO A 27 6.97 -13.83 17.33
CA PRO A 27 5.60 -14.03 16.85
C PRO A 27 5.06 -12.72 16.25
N LYS A 28 4.25 -12.83 15.19
CA LYS A 28 3.56 -11.68 14.59
C LYS A 28 2.55 -11.10 15.59
N LEU A 29 2.21 -9.81 15.46
CA LEU A 29 1.21 -9.16 16.32
C LEU A 29 -0.12 -9.91 16.37
N TYR A 30 -0.65 -10.32 15.21
CA TYR A 30 -1.86 -11.15 15.15
C TYR A 30 -1.71 -12.48 15.91
N THR A 31 -0.54 -13.13 15.85
CA THR A 31 -0.30 -14.38 16.59
C THR A 31 -0.35 -14.16 18.10
N ILE A 32 0.09 -13.00 18.58
CA ILE A 32 -0.02 -12.60 19.99
C ILE A 32 -1.49 -12.33 20.33
N ALA A 33 -2.17 -11.50 19.52
CA ALA A 33 -3.55 -11.13 19.76
C ALA A 33 -4.50 -12.34 19.77
N LYS A 34 -4.36 -13.26 18.80
CA LYS A 34 -5.10 -14.51 18.74
C LYS A 34 -4.91 -15.38 19.98
N LYS A 35 -3.68 -15.49 20.49
CA LYS A 35 -3.38 -16.30 21.69
C LYS A 35 -3.92 -15.68 22.97
N SER A 36 -3.81 -14.36 23.11
CA SER A 36 -4.18 -13.65 24.32
C SER A 36 -5.67 -13.36 24.43
N TYR A 37 -6.34 -13.10 23.31
CA TYR A 37 -7.72 -12.59 23.29
C TYR A 37 -8.68 -13.48 22.49
N GLY A 38 -8.20 -14.55 21.85
CA GLY A 38 -9.05 -15.45 21.07
C GLY A 38 -9.61 -14.86 19.77
N ILE A 39 -9.14 -13.67 19.35
CA ILE A 39 -9.69 -12.98 18.18
C ILE A 39 -9.29 -13.64 16.86
N THR A 40 -10.20 -13.51 15.89
CA THR A 40 -10.02 -13.88 14.48
C THR A 40 -9.14 -12.87 13.74
N LEU A 41 -8.73 -13.22 12.51
CA LEU A 41 -7.93 -12.32 11.69
C LEU A 41 -8.75 -11.09 11.25
N ASP A 42 -10.04 -11.28 11.01
CA ASP A 42 -10.91 -10.21 10.53
C ASP A 42 -11.18 -9.20 11.65
N GLU A 43 -11.48 -9.65 12.88
CA GLU A 43 -11.57 -8.77 14.05
C GLU A 43 -10.26 -8.00 14.29
N PHE A 44 -9.11 -8.65 14.12
CA PHE A 44 -7.81 -7.97 14.22
C PHE A 44 -7.66 -6.87 13.16
N LYS A 45 -8.07 -7.14 11.91
CA LYS A 45 -8.05 -6.15 10.82
C LYS A 45 -9.01 -5.01 11.07
N GLU A 46 -10.22 -5.29 11.57
CA GLU A 46 -11.20 -4.27 11.91
C GLU A 46 -10.68 -3.30 12.97
N VAL A 47 -10.05 -3.82 14.04
CA VAL A 47 -9.46 -2.97 15.07
C VAL A 47 -8.31 -2.14 14.50
N VAL A 48 -7.42 -2.74 13.70
CA VAL A 48 -6.32 -1.99 13.06
C VAL A 48 -6.87 -0.91 12.12
N ASN A 49 -7.93 -1.22 11.37
CA ASN A 49 -8.63 -0.29 10.48
C ASN A 49 -9.33 0.82 11.24
N TYR A 50 -9.78 0.59 12.47
CA TYR A 50 -10.29 1.64 13.33
C TYR A 50 -9.13 2.54 13.80
N LEU A 51 -8.05 1.96 14.32
CA LEU A 51 -6.93 2.71 14.92
C LEU A 51 -6.24 3.69 13.97
N TRP A 52 -6.05 3.35 12.69
CA TRP A 52 -5.39 4.26 11.73
C TRP A 52 -6.28 5.38 11.17
N GLN A 53 -7.60 5.34 11.44
CA GLN A 53 -8.55 6.38 11.04
C GLN A 53 -8.68 7.47 12.11
N LEU A 54 -8.20 7.19 13.33
CA LEU A 54 -8.30 8.11 14.46
C LEU A 54 -7.36 9.31 14.31
N PRO A 55 -7.75 10.46 14.88
CA PRO A 55 -6.86 11.60 15.02
C PRO A 55 -5.58 11.25 15.77
N LYS A 56 -4.47 11.94 15.44
CA LYS A 56 -3.15 11.69 16.01
C LYS A 56 -3.13 11.72 17.55
N ASP A 57 -3.89 12.63 18.15
CA ASP A 57 -3.93 12.79 19.62
C ASP A 57 -4.64 11.61 20.30
N GLU A 58 -5.74 11.13 19.72
CA GLU A 58 -6.46 9.95 20.22
C GLU A 58 -5.61 8.68 20.10
N VAL A 59 -4.88 8.52 18.99
CA VAL A 59 -3.94 7.40 18.81
C VAL A 59 -2.86 7.40 19.90
N ARG A 60 -2.37 8.58 20.29
CA ARG A 60 -1.39 8.72 21.37
C ARG A 60 -2.00 8.33 22.71
N GLU A 61 -3.20 8.83 23.02
CA GLU A 61 -3.90 8.54 24.26
C GLU A 61 -4.15 7.03 24.44
N ILE A 62 -4.63 6.36 23.39
CA ILE A 62 -4.86 4.90 23.39
C ILE A 62 -3.54 4.15 23.66
N ALA A 63 -2.41 4.63 23.11
CA ALA A 63 -1.11 3.99 23.28
C ALA A 63 -0.50 4.14 24.69
N GLU A 64 -0.95 5.13 25.45
CA GLU A 64 -0.47 5.46 26.80
C GLU A 64 -1.35 4.87 27.90
N ARG A 65 -2.59 4.50 27.58
CA ARG A 65 -3.52 3.82 28.49
C ARG A 65 -2.97 2.47 28.97
N GLY A 66 -3.05 2.24 30.28
CA GLY A 66 -2.51 1.03 30.92
C GLY A 66 -3.34 -0.24 30.69
N ASP A 67 -4.60 -0.10 30.31
CA ASP A 67 -5.53 -1.19 29.98
C ASP A 67 -5.47 -1.58 28.49
N THR A 68 -4.79 -0.79 27.64
CA THR A 68 -4.67 -1.08 26.22
C THR A 68 -3.82 -2.33 25.97
N PRO A 69 -4.32 -3.32 25.22
CA PRO A 69 -3.54 -4.47 24.78
C PRO A 69 -2.21 -4.08 24.12
N ILE A 70 -1.11 -4.76 24.50
CA ILE A 70 0.25 -4.45 24.00
C ILE A 70 0.31 -4.39 22.47
N TRP A 71 -0.42 -5.27 21.78
CA TRP A 71 -0.44 -5.27 20.32
C TRP A 71 -1.11 -4.02 19.73
N MET A 72 -2.17 -3.50 20.35
CA MET A 72 -2.82 -2.24 19.96
C MET A 72 -1.91 -1.06 20.24
N ALA A 73 -1.33 -1.00 21.44
CA ALA A 73 -0.37 0.04 21.80
C ALA A 73 0.82 0.09 20.84
N ASN A 74 1.29 -1.07 20.35
CA ASN A 74 2.36 -1.13 19.35
C ASN A 74 1.92 -0.58 17.98
N VAL A 75 0.70 -0.90 17.53
CA VAL A 75 0.15 -0.33 16.29
C VAL A 75 0.07 1.19 16.41
N CYS A 76 -0.53 1.72 17.48
CA CYS A 76 -0.64 3.16 17.72
C CYS A 76 0.73 3.85 17.79
N ARG A 77 1.71 3.28 18.51
CA ARG A 77 3.08 3.83 18.59
C ARG A 77 3.78 3.84 17.24
N SER A 78 3.58 2.80 16.42
CA SER A 78 4.16 2.74 15.08
C SER A 78 3.59 3.83 14.17
N LEU A 79 2.26 4.00 14.18
CA LEU A 79 1.56 5.08 13.47
C LEU A 79 2.08 6.46 13.90
N TYR A 80 2.07 6.74 15.21
CA TYR A 80 2.51 8.03 15.75
C TYR A 80 3.97 8.36 15.39
N LYS A 81 4.86 7.37 15.51
CA LYS A 81 6.29 7.52 15.18
C LYS A 81 6.50 7.77 13.69
N ASP A 82 5.82 7.04 12.83
CA ASP A 82 5.96 7.17 11.37
C ASP A 82 5.41 8.52 10.88
N THR A 83 4.25 8.94 11.41
CA THR A 83 3.70 10.29 11.15
C THR A 83 4.68 11.38 11.57
N SER A 84 5.34 11.26 12.73
CA SER A 84 6.30 12.26 13.20
C SER A 84 7.54 12.40 12.31
N LYS A 85 7.86 11.37 11.52
CA LYS A 85 9.02 11.33 10.63
C LYS A 85 8.67 11.55 9.16
N GLY A 86 7.39 11.64 8.81
CA GLY A 86 6.92 11.65 7.43
C GLY A 86 7.22 10.35 6.68
N VAL A 87 7.38 9.23 7.39
CA VAL A 87 7.71 7.91 6.80
C VAL A 87 6.42 7.11 6.63
N MET A 88 6.27 6.39 5.52
CA MET A 88 5.05 5.65 5.18
C MET A 88 5.16 4.12 5.36
N ASN A 89 6.20 3.63 6.01
CA ASN A 89 6.47 2.19 6.08
C ASN A 89 5.35 1.43 6.80
N THR A 90 4.95 1.91 7.98
CA THR A 90 3.86 1.30 8.76
C THR A 90 2.56 1.35 7.97
N LEU A 91 2.22 2.51 7.39
CA LEU A 91 0.98 2.66 6.61
C LEU A 91 0.96 1.68 5.42
N ARG A 92 2.08 1.54 4.69
CA ARG A 92 2.21 0.58 3.58
C ARG A 92 2.03 -0.86 4.05
N GLU A 93 2.60 -1.23 5.20
CA GLU A 93 2.41 -2.57 5.77
C GLU A 93 0.95 -2.83 6.17
N LEU A 94 0.27 -1.84 6.73
CA LEU A 94 -1.16 -1.92 7.08
C LEU A 94 -2.04 -2.04 5.84
N VAL A 95 -1.78 -1.26 4.79
CA VAL A 95 -2.46 -1.39 3.49
C VAL A 95 -2.29 -2.82 2.94
N GLN A 96 -1.08 -3.38 3.00
CA GLN A 96 -0.84 -4.76 2.56
C GLN A 96 -1.56 -5.81 3.42
N LEU A 97 -1.73 -5.55 4.72
CA LEU A 97 -2.48 -6.41 5.61
C LEU A 97 -3.99 -6.40 5.25
N MET A 98 -4.53 -5.22 4.93
CA MET A 98 -5.96 -5.01 4.63
C MET A 98 -6.32 -5.54 3.24
N PHE A 99 -5.59 -5.10 2.21
CA PHE A 99 -5.94 -5.31 0.80
C PHE A 99 -5.09 -6.39 0.12
N GLY A 100 -4.18 -7.02 0.87
CA GLY A 100 -3.20 -7.94 0.31
C GLY A 100 -1.99 -7.20 -0.27
N LYS A 101 -0.94 -7.96 -0.56
CA LYS A 101 0.19 -7.43 -1.31
C LYS A 101 -0.24 -7.29 -2.77
N GLU A 102 0.10 -6.18 -3.41
CA GLU A 102 0.10 -6.14 -4.87
C GLU A 102 0.90 -7.35 -5.38
N LEU A 103 0.23 -8.20 -6.14
CA LEU A 103 0.88 -9.27 -6.89
C LEU A 103 1.79 -8.58 -7.91
N ALA A 104 3.08 -8.48 -7.61
CA ALA A 104 4.09 -8.02 -8.55
C ALA A 104 4.16 -8.90 -9.82
N THR A 105 3.47 -10.04 -9.82
CA THR A 105 3.24 -10.83 -11.02
C THR A 105 2.03 -10.28 -11.75
N ARG A 106 2.26 -9.39 -12.72
CA ARG A 106 1.44 -9.41 -13.95
C ARG A 106 1.62 -10.80 -14.52
N VAL A 107 0.74 -11.73 -14.16
CA VAL A 107 0.70 -13.05 -14.80
C VAL A 107 0.18 -12.77 -16.20
N ASP A 108 1.09 -12.83 -17.16
CA ASP A 108 0.74 -12.79 -18.57
C ASP A 108 -0.06 -14.06 -18.90
N VAL A 109 -1.39 -13.91 -18.97
CA VAL A 109 -2.31 -15.02 -19.32
C VAL A 109 -2.58 -15.06 -20.82
N THR A 110 -2.06 -14.12 -21.61
CA THR A 110 -2.51 -13.93 -23.01
C THR A 110 -1.38 -13.82 -24.03
N THR A 111 -0.15 -13.45 -23.65
CA THR A 111 0.89 -13.09 -24.62
C THR A 111 2.08 -14.03 -24.67
N ASN A 112 2.20 -15.04 -23.79
CA ASN A 112 3.34 -15.97 -23.74
C ASN A 112 4.70 -15.23 -23.83
N GLY A 113 4.80 -14.03 -23.26
CA GLY A 113 6.00 -13.20 -23.32
C GLY A 113 6.23 -12.45 -24.65
N LYS A 114 5.23 -12.31 -25.52
CA LYS A 114 5.29 -11.40 -26.68
C LYS A 114 4.65 -10.06 -26.36
N ASP A 115 5.34 -8.97 -26.63
CA ASP A 115 4.77 -7.62 -26.56
C ASP A 115 3.66 -7.49 -27.61
N ILE A 116 2.39 -7.51 -27.19
CA ILE A 116 1.29 -7.06 -28.04
C ILE A 116 1.34 -5.54 -28.02
N GLY A 117 2.22 -4.96 -28.83
CA GLY A 117 2.14 -3.54 -29.18
C GLY A 117 0.78 -3.32 -29.84
N GLN A 118 -0.15 -2.67 -29.14
CA GLN A 118 -1.35 -2.15 -29.78
C GLN A 118 -0.90 -1.09 -30.79
N ARG A 119 -0.72 -1.49 -32.04
CA ARG A 119 -0.70 -0.54 -33.13
C ARG A 119 -2.13 -0.02 -33.26
N LEU A 120 -2.40 1.16 -32.70
CA LEU A 120 -3.62 1.91 -32.97
C LEU A 120 -3.67 2.14 -34.48
N VAL A 121 -4.41 1.28 -35.20
CA VAL A 121 -4.72 1.51 -36.60
C VAL A 121 -5.88 2.49 -36.59
N PHE A 122 -5.57 3.78 -36.63
CA PHE A 122 -6.58 4.77 -36.99
C PHE A 122 -6.96 4.47 -38.44
N SER A 123 -8.18 3.95 -38.65
CA SER A 123 -8.73 3.91 -39.99
C SER A 123 -8.78 5.35 -40.50
N PRO A 124 -8.21 5.66 -41.67
CA PRO A 124 -8.41 6.96 -42.28
C PRO A 124 -9.86 6.96 -42.78
N THR A 125 -10.80 7.30 -41.91
CA THR A 125 -12.13 7.69 -42.36
C THR A 125 -11.95 9.13 -42.87
N PRO A 126 -11.90 9.37 -44.20
CA PRO A 126 -11.80 10.74 -44.67
C PRO A 126 -13.05 11.50 -44.20
N LEU A 127 -12.84 12.72 -43.69
CA LEU A 127 -13.93 13.63 -43.34
C LEU A 127 -14.84 13.82 -44.55
N THR A 128 -16.15 13.78 -44.32
CA THR A 128 -17.13 14.00 -45.39
C THR A 128 -17.13 15.47 -45.79
N GLU A 129 -17.61 15.77 -47.00
CA GLU A 129 -17.71 17.15 -47.48
C GLU A 129 -18.60 18.03 -46.58
N GLN A 130 -19.53 17.42 -45.84
CA GLN A 130 -20.38 18.09 -44.86
C GLN A 130 -19.56 18.52 -43.63
N ASP A 131 -18.73 17.63 -43.08
CA ASP A 131 -17.84 17.93 -41.95
C ASP A 131 -16.87 19.07 -42.30
N ILE A 132 -16.35 19.06 -43.53
CA ILE A 132 -15.44 20.11 -44.03
C ILE A 132 -16.15 21.46 -44.15
N LYS A 133 -17.44 21.45 -44.53
CA LYS A 133 -18.24 22.66 -44.66
C LYS A 133 -18.58 23.26 -43.30
N GLU A 134 -18.97 22.42 -42.33
CA GLU A 134 -19.27 22.84 -40.96
C GLU A 134 -18.04 23.47 -40.27
N ILE A 135 -16.85 22.88 -40.47
CA ILE A 135 -15.59 23.45 -39.97
C ILE A 135 -15.30 24.83 -40.58
N LYS A 136 -15.61 25.04 -41.87
CA LYS A 136 -15.43 26.35 -42.53
C LYS A 136 -16.43 27.38 -42.02
N GLU A 137 -17.66 26.99 -41.74
CA GLU A 137 -18.68 27.87 -41.18
C GLU A 137 -18.31 28.30 -39.75
N ILE A 138 -17.74 27.41 -38.93
CA ILE A 138 -17.20 27.76 -37.59
C ILE A 138 -16.00 28.72 -37.69
N GLN A 139 -15.10 28.51 -38.66
CA GLN A 139 -13.93 29.36 -38.83
C GLN A 139 -14.25 30.74 -39.42
N HIS A 140 -15.40 30.89 -40.09
CA HIS A 140 -15.86 32.13 -40.69
C HIS A 140 -17.08 32.74 -39.99
N GLY A 141 -17.45 32.26 -38.79
CA GLY A 141 -18.52 32.83 -37.99
C GLY A 141 -18.16 34.22 -37.45
N ASP A 142 -19.01 35.19 -37.76
CA ASP A 142 -18.86 36.63 -37.65
C ASP A 142 -18.41 37.16 -36.27
N GLU A 143 -17.46 38.11 -36.30
CA GLU A 143 -17.19 39.05 -35.20
C GLU A 143 -18.39 40.01 -35.05
N GLU A 144 -19.46 39.63 -34.35
CA GLU A 144 -20.39 40.61 -33.80
C GLU A 144 -20.79 40.31 -32.35
N GLY A 145 -20.65 41.33 -31.52
CA GLY A 145 -20.67 41.27 -30.07
C GLY A 145 -22.04 41.00 -29.44
N GLY A 146 -21.98 40.62 -28.17
CA GLY A 146 -23.15 40.47 -27.32
C GLY A 146 -22.74 40.25 -25.89
N SER A 147 -22.83 41.32 -25.08
CA SER A 147 -22.83 41.28 -23.63
C SER A 147 -23.94 40.37 -23.11
N ASP A 148 -23.66 39.47 -22.16
CA ASP A 148 -24.62 39.17 -21.09
C ASP A 148 -23.96 38.52 -19.86
N THR A 149 -24.63 38.80 -18.75
CA THR A 149 -24.31 38.87 -17.34
C THR A 149 -23.88 37.57 -16.64
N GLY A 150 -22.76 37.66 -15.93
CA GLY A 150 -22.39 36.69 -14.90
C GLY A 150 -23.28 36.87 -13.67
N ILE A 151 -24.07 35.84 -13.40
CA ILE A 151 -25.00 35.65 -12.30
C ILE A 151 -24.36 35.96 -10.93
N SER A 152 -25.09 36.71 -10.11
CA SER A 152 -24.78 37.01 -8.71
C SER A 152 -25.01 35.78 -7.83
N GLU A 153 -24.08 35.49 -6.93
CA GLU A 153 -24.22 34.44 -5.91
C GLU A 153 -25.32 34.81 -4.90
N ALA A 154 -26.12 33.82 -4.52
CA ALA A 154 -27.13 33.88 -3.46
C ALA A 154 -26.60 33.20 -2.19
#